data_AF-A0A9C8FXS5-F1
#
_entry.id   AF-A0A9C8FXS5-F1
#
_cell.length_a   1.000
_cell.length_b   1.000
_cell.length_c   1.000
_cell.angle_alpha   90.00
_cell.angle_beta   90.00
_cell.angle_gamma   90.00
#
_symmetry.space_group_name_H-M   'P 1'
#
loop_
_entity.id
_entity.type
_entity.pdbx_description
1 polymer ?
#
loop_
_entity_poly.entity_id
_entity_poly.type
_entity_poly.pdbx_seq_one_letter_code
_entity_poly.pdbx_strand_id
1 'polypeptide(L)'
;MYLGWIMEIADKKTLFESPKHPYTQALLEAVPKLDPQGEKRKVLHGEVPSPISPPEGCRFHPRCRQKIGKICEEIEPPDITLEDGSVVKCHLYG
;
A
#
# COMPACT_ATOMS: atom_id res chain seq x y z
N MET A 1 -1.69 7.93 3.15
CA MET A 1 -2.21 8.51 1.89
C MET A 1 -1.21 8.31 0.77
N TYR A 2 -1.65 8.08 -0.47
CA TYR A 2 -0.83 8.00 -1.69
C TYR A 2 -1.58 8.62 -2.88
N LEU A 3 -0.97 9.59 -3.57
CA LEU A 3 -1.59 10.34 -4.68
C LEU A 3 -3.03 10.79 -4.36
N GLY A 4 -3.27 11.37 -3.18
CA GLY A 4 -4.60 11.86 -2.77
C GLY A 4 -5.59 10.81 -2.28
N TRP A 5 -5.24 9.51 -2.24
CA TRP A 5 -6.09 8.46 -1.70
C TRP A 5 -5.62 7.96 -0.34
N ILE A 6 -6.59 7.66 0.52
CA ILE A 6 -6.32 6.94 1.77
C ILE A 6 -6.27 5.45 1.42
N MET A 7 -5.07 4.87 1.48
CA MET A 7 -4.86 3.47 1.08
C MET A 7 -5.27 2.48 2.18
N GLU A 8 -5.14 2.91 3.44
CA GLU A 8 -5.44 2.10 4.62
C GLU A 8 -5.75 3.02 5.81
N ILE A 9 -6.76 2.66 6.59
CA ILE A 9 -7.15 3.26 7.86
C ILE A 9 -7.27 2.14 8.87
N ALA A 10 -6.53 2.21 9.97
CA ALA A 10 -6.71 1.34 11.12
C ALA A 10 -6.21 2.05 12.38
N ASP A 11 -6.43 1.44 13.55
CA ASP A 11 -5.80 1.93 14.77
C ASP A 11 -4.26 1.76 14.69
N LYS A 12 -3.55 2.49 15.56
CA LYS A 12 -2.09 2.50 15.57
C LYS A 12 -1.50 1.10 15.71
N LYS A 13 -2.05 0.25 16.59
CA LYS A 13 -1.45 -1.06 16.84
C LYS A 13 -1.58 -1.92 15.59
N THR A 14 -2.77 -1.97 15.00
CA THR A 14 -3.05 -2.73 13.77
C THR A 14 -2.17 -2.28 12.60
N LEU A 15 -2.02 -0.97 12.38
CA LEU A 15 -1.16 -0.46 11.30
C LEU A 15 0.29 -0.93 11.42
N PHE A 16 0.85 -0.97 12.63
CA PHE A 16 2.26 -1.33 12.84
C PHE A 16 2.49 -2.84 12.91
N GLU A 17 1.52 -3.62 13.42
CA GLU A 17 1.65 -5.06 13.61
C GLU A 17 1.14 -5.87 12.42
N SER A 18 0.06 -5.43 11.76
CA SER A 18 -0.59 -6.15 10.65
C SER A 18 -1.06 -5.22 9.52
N PRO A 19 -0.15 -4.42 8.91
CA PRO A 19 -0.49 -3.57 7.77
C PRO A 19 -1.02 -4.38 6.59
N LYS A 20 -2.18 -4.01 6.07
CA LYS A 20 -2.91 -4.74 5.03
C LYS A 20 -2.54 -4.28 3.63
N HIS A 21 -2.47 -2.97 3.41
CA HIS A 21 -2.21 -2.44 2.09
C HIS A 21 -0.72 -2.58 1.73
N PRO A 22 -0.36 -3.07 0.51
CA PRO A 22 1.03 -3.23 0.10
C PRO A 22 1.88 -1.94 0.20
N TYR A 23 1.26 -0.78 -0.02
CA TYR A 23 1.85 0.53 0.24
C TYR A 23 2.21 0.77 1.72
N THR A 24 1.29 0.50 2.66
CA THR A 24 1.53 0.68 4.10
C THR A 24 2.64 -0.26 4.58
N GLN A 25 2.61 -1.51 4.12
CA GLN A 25 3.70 -2.47 4.37
C GLN A 25 5.05 -1.91 3.91
N ALA A 26 5.10 -1.38 2.68
CA ALA A 26 6.32 -0.85 2.13
C ALA A 26 6.82 0.43 2.84
N LEU A 27 5.91 1.28 3.34
CA LEU A 27 6.28 2.41 4.19
C LEU A 27 6.94 1.95 5.50
N LEU A 28 6.36 0.93 6.15
CA LEU A 28 6.87 0.41 7.41
C LEU A 28 8.19 -0.35 7.23
N GLU A 29 8.35 -1.08 6.13
CA GLU A 29 9.62 -1.73 5.75
C GLU A 29 10.74 -0.71 5.46
N ALA A 30 10.40 0.51 5.05
CA ALA A 30 11.36 1.57 4.78
C ALA A 30 11.86 2.28 6.06
N VAL A 31 11.21 2.06 7.22
CA VAL A 31 11.61 2.67 8.49
C VAL A 31 12.99 2.14 8.90
N PRO A 32 13.99 3.03 9.11
CA PRO A 32 15.31 2.62 9.54
C PRO A 32 15.27 1.86 10.87
N LYS A 33 15.77 0.62 10.89
CA LYS A 33 16.04 -0.11 12.14
C LYS A 33 17.36 0.40 12.74
N LEU A 34 17.38 0.55 14.06
CA LEU A 34 18.56 1.01 14.82
C LEU A 34 19.65 -0.07 14.97
N ASP A 35 19.38 -1.30 14.55
CA ASP A 35 20.30 -2.42 14.66
C ASP A 35 21.36 -2.39 13.52
N PRO A 36 22.67 -2.27 13.85
CA PRO A 36 23.75 -2.30 12.86
C PRO A 36 23.88 -3.63 12.10
N GLN A 37 23.34 -4.73 12.63
CA GLN A 37 23.35 -6.06 11.99
C GLN A 37 22.05 -6.36 11.23
N GLY A 38 21.11 -5.41 11.20
CA GLY A 38 19.77 -5.61 10.67
C GLY A 38 19.71 -5.94 9.18
N GLU A 39 18.69 -6.72 8.79
CA GLU A 39 18.40 -7.12 7.42
C GLU A 39 18.40 -5.95 6.42
N LYS A 40 18.84 -6.23 5.19
CA LYS A 40 18.81 -5.26 4.08
C LYS A 40 17.39 -4.76 3.85
N ARG A 41 17.22 -3.44 3.83
CA ARG A 41 15.94 -2.76 3.61
C ARG A 41 15.36 -3.14 2.25
N LYS A 42 14.06 -3.43 2.19
CA LYS A 42 13.34 -3.56 0.93
C LYS A 42 12.96 -2.16 0.45
N VAL A 43 13.59 -1.72 -0.63
CA VAL A 43 13.33 -0.42 -1.23
C VAL A 43 12.15 -0.53 -2.18
N LEU A 44 11.19 0.40 -2.10
CA LEU A 44 10.16 0.55 -3.12
C LEU A 44 10.80 0.90 -4.46
N HIS A 45 10.67 -0.01 -5.43
CA HIS A 45 11.14 0.22 -6.79
C HIS A 45 10.14 1.07 -7.59
N GLY A 46 10.65 1.73 -8.64
CA GLY A 46 9.88 2.59 -9.52
C GLY A 46 9.70 4.02 -9.02
N GLU A 47 9.43 4.93 -9.96
CA GLU A 47 9.17 6.35 -9.69
C GLU A 47 7.74 6.58 -9.19
N VAL A 48 7.55 7.66 -8.45
CA VAL A 48 6.21 8.11 -8.05
C VAL A 48 5.51 8.69 -9.27
N PRO A 49 4.33 8.19 -9.67
CA PRO A 49 3.58 8.76 -10.78
C PRO A 49 3.18 10.22 -10.55
N SER A 50 2.93 10.96 -11.63
CA SER A 50 2.46 12.34 -11.55
C SER A 50 1.09 12.43 -10.87
N PRO A 51 0.89 13.33 -9.90
CA PRO A 51 -0.44 13.61 -9.35
C PRO A 51 -1.41 14.24 -10.35
N ILE A 52 -0.90 14.88 -11.41
CA ILE A 52 -1.72 15.55 -12.45
C ILE A 52 -2.40 14.51 -13.35
N SER A 53 -1.71 13.39 -13.60
CA SER A 53 -2.21 12.27 -14.40
C SER A 53 -1.94 10.98 -13.63
N PRO A 54 -2.75 10.69 -12.59
CA PRO A 54 -2.58 9.48 -11.81
C PRO A 54 -2.85 8.25 -12.66
N PRO A 55 -2.26 7.09 -12.32
CA PRO A 55 -2.57 5.83 -12.99
C PRO A 55 -4.06 5.51 -12.92
N GLU A 56 -4.58 4.86 -13.96
CA GLU A 56 -5.91 4.27 -13.95
C GLU A 56 -6.00 3.13 -12.90
N GLY A 57 -7.22 2.77 -12.54
CA GLY A 57 -7.47 1.75 -11.53
C GLY A 57 -6.87 2.05 -10.15
N CYS A 58 -6.08 1.12 -9.61
CA CYS A 58 -5.39 1.29 -8.34
C CYS A 58 -4.18 2.21 -8.51
N ARG A 59 -4.21 3.41 -7.92
CA ARG A 59 -3.11 4.40 -8.01
C ARG A 59 -1.72 3.86 -7.63
N PHE A 60 -1.65 2.79 -6.83
CA PHE A 60 -0.41 2.17 -6.40
C PHE A 60 0.06 1.01 -7.30
N HIS A 61 -0.74 0.54 -8.25
CA HIS A 61 -0.41 -0.61 -9.11
C HIS A 61 0.96 -0.53 -9.81
N PRO A 62 1.50 0.65 -10.23
CA PRO A 62 2.80 0.71 -10.90
C PRO A 62 3.98 0.32 -9.99
N ARG A 63 3.80 0.41 -8.66
CA ARG A 63 4.83 0.12 -7.65
C ARG A 63 4.43 -1.01 -6.70
N CYS A 64 3.24 -1.61 -6.91
CA CYS A 64 2.71 -2.63 -6.05
C CYS A 64 3.36 -3.99 -6.33
N ARG A 65 4.10 -4.51 -5.36
CA ARG A 65 4.72 -5.86 -5.43
C ARG A 65 3.70 -7.01 -5.39
N GLN A 66 2.43 -6.73 -5.04
CA GLN A 66 1.33 -7.68 -4.90
C GLN A 66 0.19 -7.39 -5.88
N LYS A 67 0.48 -6.74 -7.02
CA LYS A 67 -0.50 -6.44 -8.06
C LYS A 67 -1.11 -7.75 -8.60
N ILE A 68 -2.44 -7.86 -8.58
CA ILE A 68 -3.17 -9.04 -9.07
C ILE A 68 -3.71 -8.84 -10.49
N GLY A 69 -2.81 -8.83 -11.47
CA GLY A 69 -3.20 -8.74 -12.89
C GLY A 69 -3.82 -7.38 -13.29
N LYS A 70 -4.66 -7.41 -14.32
CA LYS A 70 -5.19 -6.21 -15.00
C LYS A 70 -6.24 -5.43 -14.20
N ILE A 71 -6.97 -6.09 -13.29
CA ILE A 71 -7.98 -5.41 -12.45
C ILE A 71 -7.39 -4.23 -11.66
N CYS A 72 -6.13 -4.34 -11.23
CA CYS A 72 -5.42 -3.26 -10.55
C CYS A 72 -5.06 -2.08 -11.48
N GLU A 73 -4.99 -2.29 -12.79
CA GLU A 73 -4.68 -1.27 -13.81
C GLU A 73 -5.95 -0.60 -14.32
N GLU A 74 -7.06 -1.35 -14.36
CA GLU A 74 -8.28 -0.93 -15.06
C GLU A 74 -9.37 -0.47 -14.09
N ILE A 75 -9.45 -1.03 -12.88
CA ILE A 75 -10.55 -0.79 -11.94
C ILE A 75 -10.04 -0.17 -10.65
N GLU A 76 -10.69 0.92 -10.21
CA GLU A 76 -10.44 1.52 -8.91
C GLU A 76 -10.90 0.56 -7.80
N PRO A 77 -10.03 0.19 -6.83
CA PRO A 77 -10.46 -0.62 -5.70
C PRO A 77 -11.46 0.14 -4.82
N PRO A 78 -12.53 -0.53 -4.35
CA PRO A 78 -13.45 0.04 -3.38
C PRO A 78 -12.76 0.19 -2.01
N ASP A 79 -13.39 0.93 -1.12
CA ASP A 79 -13.01 0.92 0.30
C ASP A 79 -13.62 -0.34 0.94
N ILE A 80 -12.77 -1.20 1.48
CA ILE A 80 -13.15 -2.50 2.04
C ILE A 80 -12.91 -2.47 3.54
N THR A 81 -13.96 -2.68 4.32
CA THR A 81 -13.85 -2.85 5.77
C THR A 81 -13.53 -4.31 6.09
N LEU A 82 -12.42 -4.55 6.77
CA LEU A 82 -12.00 -5.88 7.21
C LEU A 82 -12.58 -6.23 8.59
N GLU A 83 -12.44 -7.49 8.99
CA GLU A 83 -12.93 -8.01 10.28
C GLU A 83 -12.33 -7.31 11.50
N ASP A 84 -11.09 -6.81 11.39
CA ASP A 84 -10.40 -6.04 12.43
C ASP A 84 -10.84 -4.56 12.47
N GLY A 85 -11.81 -4.17 11.64
CA GLY A 85 -12.33 -2.81 11.55
C GLY A 85 -11.45 -1.87 10.72
N SER A 86 -10.32 -2.35 10.18
CA SER A 86 -9.53 -1.56 9.24
C SER A 86 -10.28 -1.36 7.92
N VAL A 87 -10.02 -0.23 7.26
CA VAL A 87 -10.53 0.08 5.93
C VAL A 87 -9.35 0.10 4.97
N VAL A 88 -9.41 -0.70 3.91
CA VAL A 88 -8.34 -0.83 2.91
C VAL A 88 -8.87 -0.62 1.50
N LYS A 89 -8.13 0.15 0.70
CA LYS A 89 -8.48 0.41 -0.70
C LYS A 89 -7.66 -0.50 -1.63
N CYS A 90 -7.95 -1.80 -1.64
CA CYS A 90 -7.15 -2.82 -2.35
C CYS A 90 -7.93 -4.06 -2.79
N HIS A 91 -7.76 -4.46 -4.06
CA HIS A 91 -8.38 -5.66 -4.66
C HIS A 91 -7.92 -7.01 -4.05
N LEU A 92 -6.95 -7.02 -3.15
CA LEU A 92 -6.57 -8.24 -2.42
C LEU A 92 -7.67 -8.71 -1.44
N TYR A 93 -8.64 -7.83 -1.12
CA TYR A 93 -9.65 -8.07 -0.10
C TYR A 93 -11.09 -8.03 -0.65
N GLY A 94 -11.27 -7.86 -1.97
CA GLY A 94 -12.58 -7.75 -2.63
C GLY A 94 -12.47 -7.51 -4.13
#